data_AF-A0A526XMU9-F1
#
_entry.id   AF-A0A526XMU9-F1
#
_cell.length_a   1.000
_cell.length_b   1.000
_cell.length_c   1.000
_cell.angle_alpha   90.00
_cell.angle_beta   90.00
_cell.angle_gamma   90.00
#
_symmetry.space_group_name_H-M   'P 1'
#
loop_
_entity.id
_entity.type
_entity.pdbx_description
1 polymer ?
#
loop_
_entity_poly.entity_id
_entity_poly.type
_entity_poly.pdbx_seq_one_letter_code
_entity_poly.pdbx_strand_id
1 'polypeptide(L)' 'PEGEGWQYERKWDGFRCLAFRQDDAVELRAKSGKPLGRYFPELVATLKELPSRRFVVDGEIVISVDGKFSFDALQM' A
#
# COMPACT_ATOMS: atom_id res chain seq x y z
N PRO A 1 -8.27 -22.71 5.75
CA PRO A 1 -8.29 -23.28 7.12
C PRO A 1 -9.58 -22.90 7.83
N GLU A 2 -9.92 -23.58 8.91
CA GLU A 2 -11.08 -23.31 9.76
C GLU A 2 -10.65 -23.38 11.23
N GLY A 3 -11.43 -22.75 12.12
CA GLY A 3 -11.20 -22.78 13.57
C GLY A 3 -10.54 -21.52 14.15
N GLU A 4 -10.38 -21.55 15.47
CA GLU A 4 -9.83 -20.45 16.27
C GLU A 4 -8.35 -20.17 15.93
N GLY A 5 -7.93 -18.91 16.05
CA GLY A 5 -6.57 -18.45 15.73
C GLY A 5 -6.33 -18.05 14.28
N TRP A 6 -7.29 -18.27 13.37
CA TRP A 6 -7.20 -17.78 11.98
C TRP A 6 -7.84 -16.40 11.80
N GLN A 7 -7.13 -15.51 11.12
CA GLN A 7 -7.68 -14.26 10.57
C GLN A 7 -7.72 -14.35 9.05
N TYR A 8 -8.75 -13.78 8.43
CA TYR A 8 -8.99 -13.87 7.00
C TYR A 8 -9.05 -12.46 6.40
N GLU A 9 -8.11 -12.17 5.52
CA GLU A 9 -8.09 -10.93 4.75
C GLU A 9 -8.53 -11.18 3.30
N ARG A 10 -9.06 -10.14 2.65
CA ARG A 10 -9.34 -10.21 1.21
C ARG A 10 -8.02 -10.27 0.46
N LYS A 11 -7.86 -11.28 -0.40
CA LYS A 11 -6.76 -11.27 -1.38
C LYS A 11 -7.06 -10.19 -2.41
N TRP A 12 -6.27 -9.13 -2.40
CA TRP A 12 -6.28 -8.10 -3.43
C TRP A 12 -5.40 -8.51 -4.64
N ASP A 13 -5.65 -7.88 -5.78
CA ASP A 13 -4.81 -7.95 -6.98
C ASP A 13 -4.33 -6.54 -7.30
N GLY A 14 -3.08 -6.23 -6.94
CA GLY A 14 -2.52 -4.89 -6.96
C GLY A 14 -1.00 -4.89 -6.95
N PHE A 15 -0.39 -3.86 -6.37
CA PHE A 15 1.04 -3.82 -6.11
C PHE A 15 1.34 -3.87 -4.61
N ARG A 16 1.86 -5.02 -4.14
CA ARG A 16 2.42 -5.14 -2.78
C ARG A 16 3.51 -4.10 -2.53
N CYS A 17 3.29 -3.29 -1.51
CA CYS A 17 4.11 -2.16 -1.13
C CYS A 17 4.43 -2.19 0.36
N LEU A 18 5.72 -2.03 0.69
CA LEU A 18 6.17 -1.62 2.02
C LEU A 18 6.22 -0.10 2.06
N ALA A 19 5.40 0.50 2.92
CA ALA A 19 5.36 1.92 3.20
C ALA A 19 6.12 2.23 4.49
N PHE A 20 7.19 3.02 4.38
CA PHE A 20 8.02 3.45 5.50
C PHE A 20 7.73 4.92 5.81
N ARG A 21 7.34 5.21 7.06
CA ARG A 21 7.22 6.58 7.59
C ARG A 21 8.32 6.80 8.62
N GLN A 22 9.12 7.84 8.41
CA GLN A 22 10.09 8.28 9.40
C GLN A 22 10.18 9.80 9.48
N ASP A 23 9.93 10.34 10.66
CA ASP A 23 10.15 11.72 11.08
C ASP A 23 9.36 12.70 10.20
N ASP A 24 9.87 13.16 9.05
CA ASP A 24 9.00 13.70 7.99
C ASP A 24 9.21 13.17 6.54
N ALA A 25 10.00 12.11 6.36
CA ALA A 25 10.08 11.31 5.14
C ALA A 25 8.96 10.26 5.03
N VAL A 26 8.56 9.93 3.80
CA VAL A 26 7.81 8.71 3.45
C VAL A 26 8.49 8.06 2.26
N GLU A 27 8.67 6.75 2.31
CA GLU A 27 9.18 5.94 1.20
C GLU A 27 8.24 4.77 0.92
N LEU A 28 7.93 4.54 -0.36
CA LEU A 28 7.15 3.39 -0.83
C LEU A 28 8.07 2.45 -1.62
N ARG A 29 8.12 1.16 -1.27
CA ARG A 29 8.93 0.14 -1.96
C ARG A 29 8.08 -1.05 -2.39
N ALA A 30 8.22 -1.46 -3.65
CA ALA A 30 7.65 -2.71 -4.14
C ALA A 30 8.30 -3.93 -3.48
N LYS A 31 7.68 -5.11 -3.59
CA LYS A 31 8.29 -6.42 -3.26
C LYS A 31 9.69 -6.63 -3.88
N SER A 32 9.97 -6.02 -5.04
CA SER A 32 11.27 -6.07 -5.73
C SER A 32 12.31 -5.06 -5.22
N GLY A 33 12.00 -4.29 -4.18
CA GLY A 33 12.84 -3.21 -3.66
C GLY A 33 12.81 -1.92 -4.49
N LYS A 34 12.15 -1.90 -5.65
CA LYS A 34 12.02 -0.71 -6.50
C LYS A 34 11.22 0.41 -5.78
N PRO A 35 11.64 1.68 -5.87
CA PRO A 35 10.90 2.80 -5.29
C PRO A 35 9.60 3.05 -6.07
N LEU A 36 8.48 3.10 -5.35
CA LEU A 36 7.15 3.37 -5.90
C LEU A 36 6.69 4.82 -5.69
N GLY A 37 7.33 5.59 -4.81
CA GLY A 37 6.84 6.90 -4.36
C GLY A 37 6.61 7.95 -5.47
N ARG A 38 7.30 7.84 -6.62
CA ARG A 38 7.08 8.74 -7.77
C ARG A 38 5.81 8.45 -8.57
N TYR A 39 5.25 7.25 -8.41
CA TYR A 39 4.06 6.78 -9.13
C TYR A 39 2.78 6.99 -8.32
N PHE A 40 2.90 7.08 -7.00
CA PHE A 40 1.79 7.26 -6.05
C PHE A 40 2.04 8.44 -5.09
N PRO A 41 2.24 9.68 -5.61
CA PRO A 41 2.50 10.86 -4.78
C PRO A 41 1.36 11.17 -3.80
N GLU A 42 0.13 10.82 -4.14
CA GLU A 42 -1.05 10.94 -3.27
C GLU A 42 -0.93 10.03 -2.03
N LEU A 43 -0.50 8.78 -2.18
CA LEU A 43 -0.23 7.90 -1.05
C LEU A 43 0.92 8.43 -0.18
N VAL A 44 1.95 9.00 -0.80
CA VAL A 44 3.06 9.67 -0.09
C VAL A 44 2.54 10.86 0.74
N ALA A 45 1.58 11.62 0.24
CA ALA A 45 0.95 12.71 0.99
C ALA A 45 0.08 12.20 2.14
N THR A 46 -0.87 11.31 1.89
CA THR A 46 -1.78 10.76 2.92
C THR A 46 -1.02 10.07 4.06
N LEU A 47 0.05 9.33 3.77
CA LEU A 47 0.89 8.70 4.80
C LEU A 47 1.69 9.70 5.65
N LYS A 48 1.93 10.92 5.17
CA LYS A 48 2.57 11.99 5.95
C LYS A 48 1.61 12.62 6.97
N GLU A 49 0.33 12.67 6.64
CA GLU A 49 -0.75 13.27 7.45
C GLU A 49 -1.18 12.37 8.63
N LEU A 50 -0.80 11.09 8.63
CA LEU A 50 -1.11 10.18 9.73
C LEU A 50 -0.44 10.64 11.04
N PRO A 51 -1.13 10.56 12.20
CA PRO A 51 -0.58 11.00 13.49
C PRO A 51 0.73 10.30 13.90
N SER A 52 0.91 9.05 13.48
CA SER A 52 2.10 8.24 13.77
C SER A 52 3.29 8.68 12.89
N ARG A 53 4.25 9.39 13.47
CA ARG A 53 5.45 9.88 12.74
C ARG A 53 6.51 8.81 12.45
N ARG A 54 6.35 7.57 12.93
CA ARG A 54 7.27 6.46 12.67
C ARG A 54 6.54 5.12 12.61
N PHE A 55 6.50 4.49 11.44
CA PHE A 55 5.92 3.16 11.23
C PHE A 55 6.44 2.50 9.96
N VAL A 56 6.18 1.18 9.83
CA VAL A 56 6.24 0.46 8.56
C VAL A 56 4.91 -0.28 8.39
N VAL A 57 4.32 -0.20 7.21
CA VAL A 57 3.10 -0.94 6.83
C VAL A 57 3.39 -1.76 5.58
N ASP A 58 2.93 -3.01 5.58
CA ASP A 58 2.88 -3.90 4.40
C ASP A 58 1.43 -3.99 3.95
N GLY A 59 1.20 -3.90 2.64
CA GLY A 59 -0.15 -3.90 2.08
C GLY A 59 -0.15 -3.83 0.56
N GLU A 60 -1.34 -3.86 -0.03
CA GLU A 60 -1.54 -3.83 -1.48
C GLU A 60 -2.03 -2.45 -1.94
N ILE A 61 -1.31 -1.82 -2.87
CA ILE A 61 -1.82 -0.64 -3.58
C ILE A 61 -2.83 -1.12 -4.63
N VAL A 62 -4.05 -0.57 -4.59
CA VAL A 62 -5.15 -0.88 -5.51
C VAL A 62 -5.79 0.40 -6.04
N ILE A 63 -6.23 0.39 -7.30
CA ILE A 63 -7.03 1.46 -7.89
C ILE A 63 -8.49 1.03 -7.93
N SER A 64 -9.40 1.92 -7.53
CA SER A 64 -10.85 1.74 -7.66
C SER A 64 -11.37 2.56 -8.84
N VAL A 65 -12.05 1.90 -9.78
CA VAL A 65 -12.73 2.50 -10.93
C VAL A 65 -14.20 2.09 -10.84
N ASP A 66 -15.10 3.06 -10.77
CA ASP A 66 -16.56 2.84 -10.63
C ASP A 66 -16.94 1.86 -9.50
N GLY A 67 -16.21 1.91 -8.38
CA GLY A 67 -16.41 1.05 -7.22
C GLY A 67 -15.85 -0.38 -7.36
N LYS A 68 -15.13 -0.69 -8.44
CA LYS A 68 -14.46 -1.96 -8.69
C LYS A 68 -12.95 -1.78 -8.65
N PHE A 69 -12.25 -2.73 -8.04
CA PHE A 69 -10.78 -2.73 -8.08
C PHE A 69 -10.29 -3.14 -9.47
N SER A 70 -9.39 -2.34 -10.06
CA SER A 70 -8.81 -2.59 -11.39
C SER A 70 -7.31 -2.75 -11.27
N PHE A 71 -6.83 -3.96 -11.61
CA PHE A 71 -5.40 -4.24 -11.71
C PHE A 71 -4.80 -3.67 -13.01
N ASP A 72 -5.56 -3.68 -14.11
CA ASP A 72 -5.11 -3.14 -15.39
C ASP A 72 -4.81 -1.64 -15.30
N ALA A 73 -5.58 -0.90 -14.50
CA ALA A 73 -5.35 0.52 -14.23
C ALA A 73 -4.02 0.81 -13.51
N LEU A 74 -3.42 -0.16 -12.82
CA LEU A 74 -2.09 -0.04 -12.20
C LEU A 74 -0.94 -0.28 -13.19
N GLN A 75 -1.23 -0.77 -14.41
CA GLN A 75 -0.23 -1.12 -15.42
C GLN A 75 -0.08 -0.08 -16.55
N MET A 76 -0.94 0.94 -16.57
CA MET A 76 -0.95 2.01 -17.60
C MET A 76 0.07 3.12 -17.32
#